data_AF-M2QWA2-F1
#
_entry.id   AF-M2QWA2-F1
#
_cell.length_a   1.000
_cell.length_b   1.000
_cell.length_c   1.000
_cell.angle_alpha   90.00
_cell.angle_beta   90.00
_cell.angle_gamma   90.00
#
_symmetry.space_group_name_H-M   'P 1'
#
loop_
_entity.id
_entity.type
_entity.pdbx_description
1 polymer ?
#
loop_
_entity_poly.entity_id
_entity_poly.type
_entity_poly.pdbx_seq_one_letter_code
_entity_poly.pdbx_strand_id
1 'polypeptide(L)'
;LDACFKLKLKARGITDPDLGTGWAYFIDEPGYQAYLSSCQDLKEISPCSSEFNVIKQAYSKGSNSGLSVTGVVGVKCARHAFILPNGIADLQRGERYCNVDFALLSALQAVTALQLKHLDLSYDIACSWFTNFFKCSAQMPG
;
A
#
# COMPACT_ATOMS: atom_id res chain seq x y z
N LEU A 1 -7.77 -5.69 -0.64
CA LEU A 1 -6.87 -4.53 -0.54
C LEU A 1 -7.74 -3.29 -0.64
N ASP A 2 -7.44 -2.28 0.15
CA ASP A 2 -8.29 -1.09 0.27
C ASP A 2 -7.45 0.11 0.72
N ALA A 3 -7.53 1.23 -0.02
CA ALA A 3 -6.87 2.47 0.34
C ALA A 3 -7.85 3.48 0.93
N CYS A 4 -7.53 3.96 2.13
CA CYS A 4 -8.29 4.98 2.83
C CYS A 4 -7.62 6.35 2.71
N PHE A 5 -8.12 7.20 1.82
CA PHE A 5 -7.64 8.59 1.66
C PHE A 5 -8.23 9.59 2.67
N LYS A 6 -9.09 9.12 3.60
CA LYS A 6 -9.63 9.94 4.68
C LYS A 6 -8.65 10.05 5.86
N LEU A 7 -7.75 9.08 6.00
CA LEU A 7 -6.68 9.06 7.01
C LEU A 7 -5.49 9.88 6.53
N LYS A 8 -5.55 11.20 6.74
CA LYS A 8 -4.50 12.14 6.34
C LYS A 8 -3.75 12.64 7.57
N LEU A 9 -2.42 12.66 7.50
CA LEU A 9 -1.58 13.21 8.55
C LEU A 9 -0.89 14.48 8.05
N LYS A 10 -1.11 15.60 8.75
CA LYS A 10 -0.39 16.86 8.49
C LYS A 10 1.01 16.80 9.09
N ALA A 11 1.99 17.30 8.36
CA ALA A 11 3.34 17.48 8.87
C ALA A 11 3.33 18.56 9.97
N ARG A 12 3.71 18.16 11.19
CA ARG A 12 3.75 19.06 12.37
C ARG A 12 5.17 19.23 12.94
N GLY A 13 6.17 18.58 12.36
CA GLY A 13 7.54 18.59 12.87
C GLY A 13 7.71 17.85 14.20
N ILE A 14 6.79 16.94 14.52
CA ILE A 14 6.83 16.11 15.72
C ILE A 14 7.50 14.78 15.36
N THR A 15 8.41 14.31 16.21
CA THR A 15 8.94 12.95 16.12
C THR A 15 7.95 12.01 16.80
N ASP A 16 7.30 11.16 16.01
CA ASP A 16 6.35 10.15 16.48
C ASP A 16 7.03 8.77 16.42
N PRO A 17 7.56 8.24 17.53
CA PRO A 17 8.16 6.92 17.54
C PRO A 17 7.07 5.85 17.44
N ASP A 18 7.17 4.99 16.45
CA ASP A 18 6.24 3.90 16.24
C ASP A 18 6.19 2.94 17.44
N LEU A 19 4.98 2.59 17.86
CA LEU A 19 4.74 1.61 18.91
C LEU A 19 4.54 0.22 18.29
N GLY A 20 5.59 -0.61 18.32
CA GLY A 20 5.52 -2.00 17.87
C GLY A 20 5.49 -2.16 16.36
N THR A 21 6.34 -1.42 15.65
CA THR A 21 6.55 -1.55 14.20
C THR A 21 6.83 -3.00 13.81
N GLY A 22 6.10 -3.52 12.83
CA GLY A 22 6.27 -4.91 12.38
C GLY A 22 5.75 -6.00 13.34
N TRP A 23 5.19 -5.64 14.51
CA TRP A 23 4.69 -6.60 15.51
C TRP A 23 3.18 -6.81 15.45
N ALA A 24 2.45 -5.82 14.91
CA ALA A 24 0.99 -5.84 14.81
C ALA A 24 0.58 -5.58 13.36
N TYR A 25 -0.17 -4.51 13.09
CA TYR A 25 -0.77 -4.26 11.79
C TYR A 25 0.10 -3.43 10.84
N PHE A 26 0.94 -2.55 11.39
CA PHE A 26 1.81 -1.68 10.61
C PHE A 26 3.08 -2.41 10.20
N ILE A 27 3.46 -2.23 8.94
CA ILE A 27 4.72 -2.73 8.38
C ILE A 27 5.94 -2.13 9.07
N ASP A 28 7.10 -2.75 8.85
CA ASP A 28 8.40 -2.20 9.23
C ASP A 28 8.69 -0.89 8.47
N GLU A 29 8.65 0.24 9.17
CA GLU A 29 8.77 1.57 8.58
C GLU A 29 10.16 1.82 7.95
N PRO A 30 11.30 1.47 8.58
CA PRO A 30 12.62 1.65 7.96
C PRO A 30 12.79 0.86 6.66
N GLY A 31 12.40 -0.42 6.65
CA GLY A 31 12.44 -1.26 5.44
C GLY A 31 11.51 -0.74 4.35
N TYR A 32 10.33 -0.27 4.75
CA TYR A 32 9.36 0.31 3.83
C TYR A 32 9.89 1.59 3.16
N GLN A 33 10.41 2.54 3.94
CA GLN A 33 10.95 3.79 3.39
C GLN A 33 12.14 3.54 2.46
N ALA A 34 13.01 2.58 2.80
CA ALA A 34 14.10 2.16 1.93
C ALA A 34 13.57 1.62 0.60
N TYR A 35 12.57 0.74 0.63
CA TYR A 35 11.93 0.22 -0.58
C TYR A 35 11.30 1.34 -1.41
N LEU A 36 10.53 2.24 -0.79
CA LEU A 36 9.88 3.36 -1.47
C LEU A 36 10.86 4.29 -2.19
N SER A 37 12.06 4.46 -1.64
CA SER A 37 13.11 5.27 -2.28
C SER A 37 13.66 4.66 -3.58
N SER A 38 13.57 3.33 -3.70
CA SER A 38 14.02 2.57 -4.88
C SER A 38 12.93 2.43 -5.95
N CYS A 39 11.66 2.61 -5.56
CA CYS A 39 10.54 2.44 -6.48
C CYS A 39 10.48 3.56 -7.51
N GLN A 40 10.44 3.17 -8.78
CA GLN A 40 10.09 4.10 -9.86
C GLN A 40 8.58 4.33 -9.85
N ASP A 41 8.16 5.59 -9.95
CA ASP A 41 6.75 5.95 -10.15
C ASP A 41 6.27 5.39 -11.50
N LEU A 42 5.85 4.13 -11.52
CA LEU A 42 5.13 3.57 -12.65
C LEU A 42 3.81 4.31 -12.75
N LYS A 43 3.71 5.19 -13.75
CA LYS A 43 2.42 5.81 -14.11
C LYS A 43 1.43 4.67 -14.33
N GLU A 44 0.34 4.69 -13.57
CA GLU A 44 -0.81 3.82 -13.78
C GLU A 44 -1.34 4.03 -15.20
N ILE A 45 -0.93 3.15 -16.12
CA ILE A 45 -1.56 3.05 -17.42
C ILE A 45 -2.59 1.95 -17.26
N SER A 46 -3.85 2.32 -17.03
CA SER A 46 -4.95 1.35 -17.05
C SER A 46 -5.15 0.86 -18.48
N PRO A 47 -5.07 -0.45 -18.77
CA PRO A 47 -5.46 -0.99 -20.07
C PRO A 47 -6.99 -1.08 -20.23
N CYS A 48 -7.75 -0.88 -19.14
CA CYS A 48 -9.19 -0.86 -19.17
C CYS A 48 -9.67 0.55 -19.56
N SER A 49 -10.40 0.65 -20.68
CA SER A 49 -10.92 1.88 -21.29
C SER A 49 -12.03 2.60 -20.50
N SER A 50 -12.20 2.27 -19.22
CA SER A 50 -13.08 3.00 -18.31
C SER A 50 -12.26 4.05 -17.57
N GLU A 51 -12.41 5.31 -17.96
CA GLU A 51 -11.79 6.45 -17.28
C GLU A 51 -12.24 6.51 -15.81
N PHE A 52 -11.48 5.91 -14.90
CA PHE A 52 -11.77 6.00 -13.48
C PHE A 52 -11.39 7.38 -12.94
N ASN A 53 -12.41 8.19 -12.63
CA ASN A 53 -12.29 9.43 -11.86
C ASN A 53 -11.50 9.25 -10.55
N VAL A 54 -11.47 8.02 -10.00
CA VAL A 54 -10.70 7.65 -8.80
C VAL A 54 -9.19 7.86 -9.00
N ILE A 55 -8.65 7.47 -10.16
CA ILE A 55 -7.24 7.67 -10.52
C ILE A 55 -6.94 9.17 -10.60
N LYS A 56 -7.78 9.94 -11.31
CA LYS A 56 -7.62 11.40 -11.45
C LYS A 56 -7.70 12.13 -10.09
N GLN A 57 -8.50 11.63 -9.15
CA GLN A 57 -8.67 12.23 -7.83
C GLN A 57 -7.51 11.91 -6.86
N ALA A 58 -6.97 10.68 -6.91
CA ALA A 58 -5.78 10.29 -6.13
C ALA A 58 -4.52 11.08 -6.55
N TYR A 59 -4.40 11.40 -7.84
CA TYR A 59 -3.28 12.17 -8.41
C TYR A 59 -3.48 13.69 -8.45
N SER A 60 -4.60 14.23 -7.93
CA SER A 60 -4.87 15.67 -7.98
C SER A 60 -3.87 16.45 -7.10
N LYS A 61 -2.77 16.85 -7.75
CA LYS A 61 -1.67 17.69 -7.25
C LYS A 61 -2.24 19.06 -6.88
N GLY A 62 -2.63 19.24 -5.62
CA GLY A 62 -3.05 20.56 -5.14
C GLY A 62 -3.45 20.61 -3.67
N SER A 63 -4.05 19.55 -3.13
CA SER A 63 -4.56 19.54 -1.74
C SER A 63 -3.57 18.98 -0.69
N ASN A 64 -2.45 18.39 -1.12
CA ASN A 64 -1.59 17.59 -0.24
C ASN A 64 -0.26 18.28 0.14
N SER A 65 -0.05 19.56 -0.22
CA SER A 65 1.12 20.30 0.27
C SER A 65 1.04 20.45 1.79
N GLY A 66 2.03 19.90 2.50
CA GLY A 66 2.08 19.90 3.97
C GLY A 66 1.47 18.68 4.66
N LEU A 67 1.11 17.62 3.92
CA LEU A 67 0.79 16.31 4.50
C LEU A 67 2.05 15.43 4.55
N SER A 68 2.28 14.77 5.69
CA SER A 68 3.24 13.66 5.80
C SER A 68 2.67 12.37 5.21
N VAL A 69 1.37 12.15 5.37
CA VAL A 69 0.65 10.97 4.89
C VAL A 69 -0.65 11.42 4.21
N THR A 70 -0.86 10.96 2.99
CA THR A 70 -2.02 11.31 2.14
C THR A 70 -3.17 10.31 2.25
N GLY A 71 -2.92 9.14 2.82
CA GLY A 71 -3.86 8.05 3.01
C GLY A 71 -3.12 6.83 3.55
N VAL A 72 -3.85 5.73 3.73
CA VAL A 72 -3.29 4.45 4.20
C VAL A 72 -3.82 3.33 3.34
N VAL A 73 -2.99 2.37 2.93
CA VAL A 73 -3.44 1.13 2.30
C VAL A 73 -3.45 -0.01 3.32
N GLY A 74 -4.49 -0.83 3.29
CA GLY A 74 -4.71 -1.94 4.21
C GLY A 74 -4.97 -3.27 3.51
N VAL A 75 -4.33 -4.32 4.02
CA VAL A 75 -4.60 -5.72 3.67
C VAL A 75 -5.51 -6.33 4.72
N LYS A 76 -6.73 -6.67 4.29
CA LYS A 76 -7.75 -7.27 5.16
C LYS A 76 -8.12 -8.68 4.70
N CYS A 77 -8.37 -9.56 5.67
CA CYS A 77 -8.93 -10.87 5.41
C CYS A 77 -10.34 -10.72 4.83
N ALA A 78 -10.60 -11.26 3.64
CA ALA A 78 -11.92 -11.18 3.01
C ALA A 78 -13.01 -11.93 3.80
N ARG A 79 -12.63 -12.99 4.54
CA ARG A 79 -13.60 -13.81 5.30
C ARG A 79 -13.97 -13.20 6.64
N HIS A 80 -12.98 -12.69 7.38
CA HIS A 80 -13.16 -12.26 8.76
C HIS A 80 -13.07 -10.75 8.95
N ALA A 81 -12.78 -9.99 7.88
CA ALA A 81 -12.67 -8.53 7.86
C ALA A 81 -11.60 -7.93 8.81
N PHE A 82 -10.72 -8.75 9.38
CA PHE A 82 -9.59 -8.27 10.17
C PHE A 82 -8.43 -7.82 9.29
N ILE A 83 -7.72 -6.79 9.74
CA ILE A 83 -6.46 -6.37 9.14
C ILE A 83 -5.41 -7.45 9.40
N LEU A 84 -4.66 -7.81 8.38
CA LEU A 84 -3.57 -8.78 8.51
C LEU A 84 -2.37 -8.13 9.22
N PRO A 85 -1.58 -8.92 9.97
CA PRO A 85 -0.33 -8.43 10.52
C PRO A 85 0.57 -7.89 9.41
N ASN A 86 1.27 -6.79 9.65
CA ASN A 86 2.12 -6.10 8.66
C ASN A 86 1.38 -5.79 7.33
N GLY A 87 0.08 -5.53 7.41
CA GLY A 87 -0.78 -5.25 6.26
C GLY A 87 -1.17 -3.79 6.09
N ILE A 88 -0.70 -2.88 6.95
CA ILE A 88 -0.97 -1.44 6.87
C ILE A 88 0.29 -0.71 6.42
N ALA A 89 0.15 0.12 5.38
CA ALA A 89 1.23 0.98 4.87
C ALA A 89 0.73 2.41 4.62
N ASP A 90 1.57 3.39 4.96
CA ASP A 90 1.27 4.81 4.73
C ASP A 90 1.47 5.21 3.26
N LEU A 91 0.59 6.05 2.75
CA LEU A 91 0.64 6.57 1.39
C LEU A 91 1.24 7.98 1.36
N GLN A 92 2.42 8.15 0.77
CA GLN A 92 3.10 9.46 0.68
C GLN A 92 2.48 10.34 -0.41
N ARG A 93 1.98 9.73 -1.49
CA ARG A 93 1.40 10.46 -2.62
C ARG A 93 0.36 9.61 -3.35
N GLY A 94 -0.84 9.55 -2.78
CA GLY A 94 -1.90 8.72 -3.34
C GLY A 94 -1.53 7.24 -3.31
N GLU A 95 -2.33 6.43 -3.98
CA GLU A 95 -2.09 5.01 -4.09
C GLU A 95 -1.07 4.74 -5.21
N ARG A 96 0.00 4.02 -4.87
CA ARG A 96 1.04 3.59 -5.80
C ARG A 96 1.15 2.08 -5.73
N TYR A 97 1.42 1.41 -6.85
CA TYR A 97 1.57 -0.04 -6.88
C TYR A 97 2.61 -0.55 -5.88
N CYS A 98 3.76 0.13 -5.76
CA CYS A 98 4.76 -0.23 -4.76
C CYS A 98 4.23 -0.24 -3.32
N ASN A 99 3.36 0.72 -2.94
CA ASN A 99 2.76 0.75 -1.61
C ASN A 99 1.88 -0.49 -1.38
N VAL A 100 1.05 -0.81 -2.38
CA VAL A 100 0.12 -1.95 -2.34
C VAL A 100 0.90 -3.27 -2.32
N ASP A 101 1.94 -3.39 -3.15
CA ASP A 101 2.79 -4.58 -3.28
C ASP A 101 3.49 -4.89 -1.97
N PHE A 102 4.12 -3.86 -1.36
CA PHE A 102 4.84 -4.01 -0.11
C PHE A 102 3.89 -4.40 1.03
N ALA A 103 2.72 -3.76 1.13
CA ALA A 103 1.73 -4.09 2.15
C ALA A 103 1.20 -5.53 1.99
N LEU A 104 0.90 -5.96 0.75
CA LEU A 104 0.46 -7.31 0.45
C LEU A 104 1.52 -8.36 0.77
N LEU A 105 2.74 -8.16 0.28
CA LEU A 105 3.83 -9.12 0.45
C LEU A 105 4.28 -9.21 1.91
N SER A 106 4.32 -8.09 2.64
CA SER A 106 4.61 -8.07 4.08
C SER A 106 3.53 -8.80 4.88
N ALA A 107 2.24 -8.59 4.55
CA ALA A 107 1.14 -9.30 5.19
C ALA A 107 1.17 -10.79 4.88
N LEU A 108 1.46 -11.16 3.63
CA LEU A 108 1.62 -12.54 3.25
C LEU A 108 2.82 -13.15 3.97
N GLN A 109 3.98 -12.50 4.07
CA GLN A 109 5.12 -13.05 4.80
C GLN A 109 4.79 -13.29 6.28
N ALA A 110 4.08 -12.36 6.92
CA ALA A 110 3.65 -12.48 8.31
C ALA A 110 2.63 -13.62 8.54
N VAL A 111 1.75 -13.88 7.57
CA VAL A 111 0.72 -14.94 7.65
C VAL A 111 1.22 -16.30 7.09
N THR A 112 2.19 -16.27 6.18
CA THR A 112 2.61 -17.42 5.34
C THR A 112 3.90 -18.07 5.82
N ALA A 113 4.18 -18.01 7.13
CA ALA A 113 5.13 -18.94 7.70
C ALA A 113 4.60 -20.39 7.70
N LEU A 114 3.28 -20.67 7.58
CA LEU A 114 2.81 -22.06 7.75
C LEU A 114 1.67 -22.65 6.87
N GLN A 115 0.73 -21.96 6.18
CA GLN A 115 -0.46 -22.71 5.67
C GLN A 115 -1.43 -22.16 4.60
N LEU A 116 -1.13 -21.11 3.84
CA LEU A 116 -2.08 -20.61 2.83
C LEU A 116 -2.10 -21.49 1.55
N LYS A 117 -3.22 -22.21 1.32
CA LYS A 117 -3.44 -23.02 0.10
C LYS A 117 -4.16 -22.26 -1.03
N HIS A 118 -4.84 -21.17 -0.71
CA HIS A 118 -5.61 -20.37 -1.66
C HIS A 118 -5.51 -18.89 -1.27
N LEU A 119 -5.24 -18.02 -2.25
CA LEU A 119 -5.16 -16.58 -2.07
C LEU A 119 -6.05 -15.89 -3.09
N ASP A 120 -7.13 -15.28 -2.62
CA ASP A 120 -8.05 -14.48 -3.42
C ASP A 120 -7.82 -13.00 -3.11
N LEU A 121 -7.47 -12.23 -4.14
CA LEU A 121 -7.21 -10.79 -4.02
C LEU A 121 -8.37 -10.00 -4.63
N SER A 122 -9.08 -9.25 -3.78
CA SER A 122 -10.03 -8.23 -4.22
C SER A 122 -9.41 -6.84 -4.04
N TYR A 123 -9.47 -6.05 -5.11
CA TYR A 123 -8.95 -4.69 -5.16
C TYR A 123 -9.64 -3.96 -6.32
N ASP A 124 -9.97 -2.68 -6.16
CA ASP A 124 -10.79 -1.91 -7.11
C ASP A 124 -10.09 -1.69 -8.46
N ILE A 125 -8.76 -1.62 -8.48
CA ILE A 125 -7.93 -1.58 -9.69
C ILE A 125 -7.11 -2.86 -9.89
N ALA A 126 -7.57 -4.00 -9.34
CA ALA A 126 -6.88 -5.29 -9.40
C ALA A 126 -6.41 -5.67 -10.80
N CYS A 127 -7.25 -5.46 -11.83
CA CYS A 127 -6.92 -5.84 -13.20
C CYS A 127 -5.71 -5.07 -13.76
N SER A 128 -5.59 -3.78 -13.45
CA SER A 128 -4.49 -2.93 -13.92
C SER A 128 -3.23 -3.18 -13.10
N TRP A 129 -3.40 -3.34 -11.78
CA TRP A 129 -2.34 -3.62 -10.84
C TRP A 129 -1.69 -5.00 -11.08
N PHE A 130 -2.48 -6.06 -11.24
CA PHE A 130 -1.99 -7.43 -11.35
C PHE A 130 -1.06 -7.66 -12.55
N THR A 131 -1.26 -6.91 -13.64
CA THR A 131 -0.37 -6.97 -14.82
C THR A 131 1.03 -6.42 -14.55
N ASN A 132 1.17 -5.55 -13.56
CA ASN A 132 2.44 -4.93 -13.16
C ASN A 132 3.01 -5.56 -11.88
N PHE A 133 2.19 -6.28 -11.10
CA PHE A 133 2.56 -6.89 -9.83
C PHE A 133 3.89 -7.64 -9.88
N PHE A 134 4.06 -8.58 -10.81
CA PHE A 134 5.29 -9.38 -10.90
C PHE A 134 6.55 -8.55 -11.25
N LYS A 135 6.39 -7.41 -11.93
CA LYS A 135 7.52 -6.52 -12.26
C LYS A 135 7.96 -5.71 -11.04
N CYS A 136 7.00 -5.28 -10.24
CA CYS A 136 7.24 -4.51 -9.02
C CYS A 136 7.71 -5.39 -7.86
N SER A 137 7.14 -6.59 -7.71
CA SER A 137 7.49 -7.54 -6.64
C SER A 137 8.94 -8.02 -6.74
N ALA A 138 9.51 -8.09 -7.95
CA ALA A 138 10.91 -8.45 -8.16
C ALA A 138 11.91 -7.44 -7.57
N GLN A 139 11.47 -6.23 -7.22
CA GLN A 139 12.30 -5.18 -6.63
C GLN A 139 12.24 -5.17 -5.10
N MET A 140 11.43 -6.04 -4.48
CA MET A 140 11.27 -6.07 -3.04
C MET A 140 12.49 -6.72 -2.36
N PRO A 141 13.03 -6.14 -1.27
CA PRO A 141 14.03 -6.80 -0.45
C PRO A 141 13.42 -8.03 0.24
N GLY A 142 14.14 -9.16 0.21
CA GLY A 142 13.71 -10.44 0.79
C GLY A 142 13.91 -10.53 2.30
#